data_AF-A0A9P1MTK6-F1
#
_entry.id   AF-A0A9P1MTK6-F1
#
_cell.length_a   1.000
_cell.length_b   1.000
_cell.length_c   1.000
_cell.angle_alpha   90.00
_cell.angle_beta   90.00
_cell.angle_gamma   90.00
#
_symmetry.space_group_name_H-M   'P 1'
#
loop_
_entity.id
_entity.type
_entity.pdbx_description
1 polymer ?
#
loop_
_entity_poly.entity_id
_entity_poly.type
_entity_poly.pdbx_seq_one_letter_code
_entity_poly.pdbx_strand_id
1 'polypeptide(L)'
;MCKIEIPDHPLQLLIQTIDCKLSLYQGDQCVFVHCPLRSLHPGPIKYSQLMASLLIANNGFLNSVKFSLLSSGSQKRINYDWSFNLGDTALELDIFDGQSNQQNIVVLCRRHVSCFDGSGAIKWQIKLESVGMAMCTYRNLLAPDYQSIRLIIGTADEQLLIFNEDKLAWTCSISKPAFILKVCTFTKVFENVITMLAPDGRLCVGWLGTEPTIYKVPDTKMNDYNEKIEYWKSLELKIKESGGGILEKNKKISGISIDFLVGAKEKRTIEHNAANNVPFLNLEIVFGGLENVTKLHVNIKSELATPNRQIVLNVPESKSSSSLLVPFYVGNSKMPKNATIQIAAHCFHSQISGMKSFDLPFDLMFGETTVDRNSKYKITIDTDASVIPVNQLFSEFSSENTQAIGFHIHGYESSSNVSIFAANKSNRYRIQSENASLLQFAAKELVNRIDKIVKNVQIGSTVPFEYISKNVEELQERMSIKKKEQKIIDCRMKEVRAIELLSLDMAKSGNFTSLAQIDMLFDKSYRELLDSMENLAKNDGCIEENKNCLASLFQLASDISKYNKCDTIINENFFTFTDQNLRDRLTWAAGTDRGNEMKLIEKLCEHTTTKNRHEMQKIEEENEGEE
;
A
#
# COMPACT_ATOMS: atom_id res chain seq x y z
N MET A 1 44.32 -25.66 -26.16
CA MET A 1 45.39 -26.60 -26.56
C MET A 1 45.48 -27.73 -25.54
N CYS A 2 45.92 -28.91 -25.94
CA CYS A 2 46.12 -30.06 -25.06
C CYS A 2 47.46 -30.73 -25.39
N LYS A 3 48.13 -31.27 -24.37
CA LYS A 3 49.33 -32.10 -24.53
C LYS A 3 48.93 -33.55 -24.73
N ILE A 4 49.52 -34.19 -25.74
CA ILE A 4 49.38 -35.63 -25.99
C ILE A 4 50.71 -36.26 -25.62
N GLU A 5 50.68 -37.05 -24.56
CA GLU A 5 51.82 -37.79 -24.06
C GLU A 5 51.54 -39.27 -24.36
N ILE A 6 52.25 -39.82 -25.35
CA ILE A 6 52.21 -41.25 -25.68
C ILE A 6 53.57 -41.82 -25.25
N PRO A 7 53.62 -42.96 -24.53
CA PRO A 7 54.87 -43.60 -24.18
C PRO A 7 55.76 -43.80 -25.41
N ASP A 8 57.06 -43.53 -25.28
CA ASP A 8 58.07 -43.70 -26.34
C ASP A 8 57.95 -42.79 -27.59
N HIS A 9 57.03 -41.81 -27.59
CA HIS A 9 56.92 -40.78 -28.64
C HIS A 9 57.30 -39.39 -28.13
N PRO A 10 57.81 -38.48 -29.00
CA PRO A 10 58.06 -37.09 -28.62
C PRO A 10 56.75 -36.37 -28.28
N LEU A 11 56.81 -35.38 -27.39
CA LEU A 11 55.66 -34.58 -26.96
C LEU A 11 54.91 -34.01 -28.17
N GLN A 12 53.62 -34.32 -28.27
CA GLN A 12 52.74 -33.77 -29.30
C GLN A 12 51.77 -32.75 -28.69
N LEU A 13 51.53 -31.65 -29.40
CA LEU A 13 50.62 -30.58 -28.99
C LEU A 13 49.43 -30.53 -29.93
N LEU A 14 48.24 -30.72 -29.37
CA LEU A 14 46.98 -30.53 -30.08
C LEU A 14 46.46 -29.12 -29.84
N ILE A 15 46.36 -28.34 -30.91
CA ILE A 15 45.85 -26.97 -30.89
C ILE A 15 44.46 -26.95 -31.52
N GLN A 16 43.49 -26.50 -30.72
CA GLN A 16 42.18 -26.12 -31.21
C GLN A 16 42.19 -24.62 -31.51
N THR A 17 41.85 -24.29 -32.75
CA THR A 17 41.68 -22.93 -33.24
C THR A 17 40.31 -22.37 -32.86
N ILE A 18 40.13 -21.06 -32.99
CA ILE A 18 38.87 -20.37 -32.65
C ILE A 18 37.72 -20.84 -33.56
N ASP A 19 38.01 -21.18 -34.82
CA ASP A 19 37.07 -21.79 -35.76
C ASP A 19 36.93 -23.31 -35.57
N CYS A 20 37.31 -23.82 -34.40
CA CYS A 20 37.14 -25.20 -33.97
C CYS A 20 37.88 -26.25 -34.84
N LYS A 21 38.95 -25.87 -35.56
CA LYS A 21 39.84 -26.83 -36.24
C LYS A 21 40.88 -27.37 -35.28
N LEU A 22 41.18 -28.67 -35.41
CA LEU A 22 42.20 -29.35 -34.62
C LEU A 22 43.48 -29.50 -35.45
N SER A 23 44.60 -29.08 -34.88
CA SER A 23 45.92 -29.16 -35.51
C SER A 23 46.92 -29.82 -34.54
N LEU A 24 47.63 -30.83 -35.02
CA LEU A 24 48.62 -31.57 -34.22
C LEU A 24 50.03 -31.12 -34.60
N TYR A 25 50.83 -30.76 -33.61
CA TYR A 25 52.22 -30.36 -33.76
C TYR A 25 53.15 -31.30 -33.00
N GLN A 26 54.25 -31.65 -33.63
CA GLN A 26 55.33 -32.43 -33.04
C GLN A 26 56.63 -31.64 -33.21
N GLY A 27 57.09 -31.01 -32.14
CA GLY A 27 58.13 -29.97 -32.24
C GLY A 27 57.68 -28.85 -33.17
N ASP A 28 58.51 -28.53 -34.17
CA ASP A 28 58.23 -27.47 -35.15
C ASP A 28 57.38 -27.93 -36.34
N GLN A 29 57.07 -29.23 -36.43
CA GLN A 29 56.34 -29.80 -37.57
C GLN A 29 54.84 -29.95 -37.27
N CYS A 30 54.00 -29.46 -38.17
CA CYS A 30 52.57 -29.75 -38.16
C CYS A 30 52.32 -31.12 -38.78
N VAL A 31 51.85 -32.08 -37.97
CA VAL A 31 51.60 -33.47 -38.38
C VAL A 31 50.31 -33.57 -39.20
N PHE A 32 49.23 -32.94 -38.73
CA PHE A 32 47.99 -32.82 -39.49
C PHE A 32 47.14 -31.65 -39.02
N VAL A 33 46.23 -31.21 -39.91
CA VAL A 33 45.14 -30.27 -39.60
C VAL A 33 43.83 -30.92 -40.04
N HIS A 34 42.90 -31.08 -39.11
CA HIS A 34 41.59 -31.66 -39.37
C HIS A 34 40.47 -30.61 -39.45
N CYS A 35 39.46 -30.91 -40.28
CA CYS A 35 38.24 -30.12 -40.49
C CYS A 35 37.58 -29.66 -39.18
N PRO A 36 36.89 -28.50 -39.22
CA PRO A 36 36.31 -27.91 -38.02
C PRO A 36 35.31 -28.86 -37.35
N LEU A 37 35.39 -28.94 -36.03
CA LEU A 37 34.36 -29.59 -35.20
C LEU A 37 33.02 -28.91 -35.49
N ARG A 38 31.91 -29.66 -35.43
CA ARG A 38 30.54 -29.11 -35.58
C ARG A 38 30.15 -28.31 -34.33
N SER A 39 30.86 -27.22 -34.07
CA SER A 39 30.65 -26.35 -32.92
C SER A 39 30.78 -24.89 -33.34
N LEU A 40 29.92 -24.03 -32.79
CA LEU A 40 29.97 -22.59 -33.00
C LEU A 40 31.08 -21.92 -32.17
N HIS A 41 31.40 -22.50 -31.01
CA HIS A 41 32.42 -21.98 -30.09
C HIS A 41 33.36 -23.09 -29.62
N PRO A 42 34.66 -22.79 -29.41
CA PRO A 42 35.60 -23.74 -28.84
C PRO A 42 35.33 -23.92 -27.34
N GLY A 43 35.39 -25.15 -26.86
CA GLY A 43 35.38 -25.49 -25.43
C GLY A 43 36.59 -26.35 -25.05
N PRO A 44 36.62 -26.89 -23.82
CA PRO A 44 37.80 -27.58 -23.32
C PRO A 44 38.04 -28.92 -24.03
N ILE A 45 39.31 -29.18 -24.33
CA ILE A 45 39.79 -30.42 -24.95
C ILE A 45 40.84 -31.09 -24.06
N LYS A 46 40.76 -32.41 -23.91
CA LYS A 46 41.76 -33.17 -23.16
C LYS A 46 41.97 -34.57 -23.73
N TYR A 47 43.23 -35.00 -23.77
CA TYR A 47 43.60 -36.33 -24.24
C TYR A 47 43.68 -37.29 -23.06
N SER A 48 43.09 -38.48 -23.24
CA SER A 48 43.11 -39.54 -22.26
C SER A 48 44.05 -40.66 -22.68
N GLN A 49 45.06 -40.95 -21.86
CA GLN A 49 46.03 -42.00 -22.15
C GLN A 49 45.43 -43.41 -22.08
N LEU A 50 44.67 -43.77 -21.03
CA LEU A 50 44.17 -45.16 -20.90
C LEU A 50 43.14 -45.50 -21.97
N MET A 51 42.30 -44.54 -22.40
CA MET A 51 41.35 -44.75 -23.51
C MET A 51 41.96 -44.54 -24.90
N ALA A 52 43.16 -43.97 -25.00
CA ALA A 52 43.75 -43.46 -26.25
C ALA A 52 42.77 -42.59 -27.08
N SER A 53 41.93 -41.82 -26.38
CA SER A 53 40.85 -41.00 -26.97
C SER A 53 40.97 -39.54 -26.57
N LEU A 54 40.56 -38.67 -27.49
CA LEU A 54 40.42 -37.25 -27.29
C LEU A 54 39.00 -36.93 -26.84
N LEU A 55 38.89 -36.23 -25.71
CA LEU A 55 37.64 -35.71 -25.18
C LEU A 55 37.49 -34.25 -25.58
N ILE A 56 36.32 -33.93 -26.12
CA ILE A 56 35.99 -32.62 -26.67
C ILE A 56 34.65 -32.17 -26.09
N ALA A 57 34.64 -31.11 -25.29
CA ALA A 57 33.41 -30.54 -24.78
C ALA A 57 33.07 -29.25 -25.54
N ASN A 58 32.16 -29.33 -26.51
CA ASN A 58 31.84 -28.24 -27.43
C ASN A 58 30.32 -28.10 -27.58
N ASN A 59 29.81 -26.87 -27.64
CA ASN A 59 28.39 -26.55 -27.86
C ASN A 59 27.40 -27.27 -26.90
N GLY A 60 27.82 -27.49 -25.66
CA GLY A 60 27.04 -28.23 -24.66
C GLY A 60 27.04 -29.75 -24.82
N PHE A 61 27.90 -30.31 -25.67
CA PHE A 61 28.08 -31.75 -25.82
C PHE A 61 29.49 -32.17 -25.37
N LEU A 62 29.59 -33.27 -24.64
CA LEU A 62 30.83 -33.99 -24.38
C LEU A 62 30.97 -35.14 -25.38
N ASN A 63 32.01 -35.09 -26.19
CA ASN A 63 32.27 -36.06 -27.25
C ASN A 63 33.60 -36.76 -27.02
N SER A 64 33.66 -38.06 -27.30
CA SER A 64 34.90 -38.86 -27.31
C SER A 64 35.25 -39.30 -28.72
N VAL A 65 36.52 -39.17 -29.10
CA VAL A 65 37.05 -39.60 -30.41
C VAL A 65 38.35 -40.36 -30.22
N LYS A 66 38.45 -41.59 -30.76
CA LYS A 66 39.71 -42.35 -30.75
C LYS A 66 40.79 -41.62 -31.52
N PHE A 67 41.96 -41.46 -30.92
CA PHE A 67 43.04 -40.67 -31.52
C PHE A 67 43.61 -41.31 -32.79
N SER A 68 43.59 -42.64 -32.90
CA SER A 68 43.97 -43.36 -34.12
C SER A 68 43.14 -42.96 -35.34
N LEU A 69 41.84 -42.71 -35.16
CA LEU A 69 40.93 -42.26 -36.22
C LEU A 69 41.22 -40.82 -36.65
N LEU A 70 41.68 -39.97 -35.73
CA LEU A 70 42.10 -38.59 -36.01
C LEU A 70 43.48 -38.53 -36.70
N SER A 71 44.42 -39.39 -36.30
CA SER A 71 45.77 -39.38 -36.87
C SER A 71 45.85 -39.94 -38.30
N SER A 72 44.84 -40.69 -38.73
CA SER A 72 44.83 -41.40 -40.03
C SER A 72 44.48 -40.50 -41.23
N GLY A 73 44.16 -39.21 -41.01
CA GLY A 73 44.05 -38.16 -42.05
C GLY A 73 42.99 -38.34 -43.16
N SER A 74 42.26 -39.45 -43.20
CA SER A 74 41.42 -39.83 -44.34
C SER A 74 39.95 -39.37 -44.25
N GLN A 75 39.50 -38.84 -43.12
CA GLN A 75 38.09 -38.54 -42.89
C GLN A 75 37.76 -37.04 -42.97
N LYS A 76 36.83 -36.68 -43.89
CA LYS A 76 36.24 -35.33 -43.99
C LYS A 76 35.29 -34.98 -42.83
N ARG A 77 34.83 -35.98 -42.06
CA ARG A 77 33.92 -35.84 -40.91
C ARG A 77 34.43 -36.69 -39.76
N ILE A 78 34.44 -36.13 -38.55
CA ILE A 78 34.80 -36.83 -37.32
C ILE A 78 33.61 -37.66 -36.85
N ASN A 79 33.83 -38.97 -36.67
CA ASN A 79 32.89 -39.86 -36.03
C ASN A 79 33.22 -39.98 -34.54
N TYR A 80 32.25 -39.67 -33.69
CA TYR A 80 32.39 -39.78 -32.24
C TYR A 80 32.12 -41.23 -31.81
N ASP A 81 32.91 -41.73 -30.87
CA ASP A 81 32.71 -43.04 -30.23
C ASP A 81 31.45 -43.02 -29.36
N TRP A 82 31.27 -41.91 -28.63
CA TRP A 82 30.05 -41.56 -27.93
C TRP A 82 29.93 -40.04 -27.80
N SER A 83 28.69 -39.59 -27.57
CA SER A 83 28.33 -38.18 -27.38
C SER A 83 27.30 -38.08 -26.27
N PHE A 84 27.51 -37.13 -25.35
CA PHE A 84 26.61 -36.85 -24.24
C PHE A 84 26.19 -35.38 -24.24
N ASN A 85 24.89 -35.10 -24.05
CA ASN A 85 24.37 -33.73 -23.95
C ASN A 85 24.44 -33.22 -22.50
N LEU A 86 25.30 -32.24 -22.26
CA LEU A 86 25.48 -31.62 -20.94
C LEU A 86 24.34 -30.65 -20.58
N GLY A 87 23.59 -30.14 -21.56
CA GLY A 87 22.55 -29.13 -21.34
C GLY A 87 23.06 -27.75 -20.88
N ASP A 88 24.38 -27.58 -20.76
CA ASP A 88 25.07 -26.35 -20.37
C ASP A 88 26.48 -26.30 -20.99
N THR A 89 27.13 -25.14 -20.97
CA THR A 89 28.47 -24.96 -21.54
C THR A 89 29.54 -25.46 -20.57
N ALA A 90 30.42 -26.35 -21.05
CA ALA A 90 31.58 -26.81 -20.31
C ALA A 90 32.66 -25.72 -20.24
N LEU A 91 33.15 -25.44 -19.03
CA LEU A 91 34.21 -24.48 -18.75
C LEU A 91 35.57 -25.16 -18.66
N GLU A 92 35.64 -26.26 -17.89
CA GLU A 92 36.88 -26.98 -17.64
C GLU A 92 36.63 -28.49 -17.67
N LEU A 93 37.62 -29.23 -18.17
CA LEU A 93 37.59 -30.68 -18.27
C LEU A 93 38.85 -31.26 -17.65
N ASP A 94 38.66 -32.23 -16.77
CA ASP A 94 39.75 -32.94 -16.11
C ASP A 94 39.56 -34.46 -16.21
N ILE A 95 40.67 -35.19 -16.27
CA ILE A 95 40.67 -36.65 -16.42
C ILE A 95 41.44 -37.23 -15.26
N PHE A 96 40.84 -38.22 -14.61
CA PHE A 96 41.40 -38.90 -13.45
C PHE A 96 41.32 -40.40 -13.63
N ASP A 97 42.46 -41.08 -13.53
CA ASP A 97 42.51 -42.53 -13.51
C ASP A 97 42.27 -43.03 -12.07
N GLY A 98 41.15 -43.73 -11.88
CA GLY A 98 40.74 -44.34 -10.62
C GLY A 98 41.19 -45.79 -10.49
N GLN A 99 40.71 -46.48 -9.46
CA GLN A 99 41.19 -47.82 -9.11
C GLN A 99 40.83 -48.81 -10.21
N SER A 100 41.66 -49.83 -10.38
CA SER A 100 41.44 -50.88 -11.38
C SER A 100 41.42 -50.36 -12.82
N ASN A 101 42.22 -49.32 -13.11
CA ASN A 101 42.38 -48.74 -14.45
C ASN A 101 41.08 -48.12 -15.02
N GLN A 102 40.14 -47.74 -14.16
CA GLN A 102 38.90 -47.06 -14.58
C GLN A 102 39.16 -45.57 -14.82
N GLN A 103 38.68 -45.05 -15.96
CA GLN A 103 38.78 -43.63 -16.25
C GLN A 103 37.57 -42.86 -15.72
N ASN A 104 37.84 -41.74 -15.07
CA ASN A 104 36.87 -40.77 -14.60
C ASN A 104 37.09 -39.45 -15.32
N ILE A 105 36.05 -38.95 -15.98
CA ILE A 105 36.08 -37.70 -16.73
C ILE A 105 35.22 -36.71 -15.96
N VAL A 106 35.84 -35.68 -15.38
CA VAL A 106 35.13 -34.64 -14.64
C VAL A 106 34.97 -33.41 -15.53
N VAL A 107 33.74 -32.95 -15.70
CA VAL A 107 33.40 -31.77 -16.50
C VAL A 107 32.70 -30.75 -15.62
N LEU A 108 33.31 -29.56 -15.52
CA LEU A 108 32.69 -28.38 -14.92
C LEU A 108 31.88 -27.65 -15.98
N CYS A 109 30.56 -27.58 -15.78
CA CYS A 109 29.67 -26.68 -16.49
C CYS A 109 29.36 -25.45 -15.62
N ARG A 110 28.72 -24.42 -16.19
CA ARG A 110 28.40 -23.19 -15.45
C ARG A 110 27.55 -23.46 -14.20
N ARG A 111 26.57 -24.36 -14.27
CA ARG A 111 25.61 -24.63 -13.17
C ARG A 111 25.67 -26.03 -12.57
N HIS A 112 26.57 -26.89 -13.04
CA HIS A 112 26.71 -28.24 -12.50
C HIS A 112 28.10 -28.81 -12.80
N VAL A 113 28.49 -29.81 -12.03
CA VAL A 113 29.67 -30.64 -12.29
C VAL A 113 29.24 -32.08 -12.45
N SER A 114 29.70 -32.72 -13.51
CA SER A 114 29.38 -34.11 -13.81
C SER A 114 30.65 -34.93 -13.91
N CYS A 115 30.63 -36.13 -13.36
CA CYS A 115 31.66 -37.14 -13.58
C CYS A 115 31.11 -38.24 -14.47
N PHE A 116 31.86 -38.58 -15.52
CA PHE A 116 31.56 -39.65 -16.44
C PHE A 116 32.58 -40.78 -16.30
N ASP A 117 32.17 -41.99 -16.66
CA ASP A 117 33.09 -43.10 -16.89
C ASP A 117 33.66 -43.06 -18.32
N GLY A 118 34.56 -44.00 -18.65
CA GLY A 118 35.14 -44.09 -20.00
C GLY A 118 34.14 -44.43 -21.11
N SER A 119 32.95 -44.93 -20.79
CA SER A 119 31.89 -45.23 -21.76
C SER A 119 30.99 -44.03 -22.06
N GLY A 120 31.13 -42.94 -21.30
CA GLY A 120 30.27 -41.75 -21.38
C GLY A 120 29.02 -41.83 -20.49
N ALA A 121 28.93 -42.81 -19.60
CA ALA A 121 27.85 -42.89 -18.61
C ALA A 121 28.16 -41.99 -17.40
N ILE A 122 27.14 -41.34 -16.85
CA ILE A 122 27.27 -40.47 -15.67
C ILE A 122 27.47 -41.34 -14.42
N LYS A 123 28.56 -41.11 -13.68
CA LYS A 123 28.78 -41.67 -12.34
C LYS A 123 28.02 -40.87 -11.27
N TRP A 124 28.18 -39.55 -11.30
CA TRP A 124 27.50 -38.62 -10.41
C TRP A 124 27.43 -37.23 -11.04
N GLN A 125 26.49 -36.43 -10.56
CA GLN A 125 26.29 -35.05 -11.00
C GLN A 125 25.89 -34.18 -9.81
N ILE A 126 26.57 -33.05 -9.65
CA ILE A 126 26.35 -32.08 -8.58
C ILE A 126 25.80 -30.80 -9.22
N LYS A 127 24.61 -30.37 -8.79
CA LYS A 127 24.07 -29.06 -9.17
C LYS A 127 24.68 -27.98 -8.30
N LEU A 128 25.24 -26.94 -8.91
CA LEU A 128 25.80 -25.79 -8.21
C LEU A 128 24.71 -24.74 -8.02
N GLU A 129 24.64 -24.15 -6.82
CA GLU A 129 23.73 -23.02 -6.52
C GLU A 129 24.23 -21.72 -7.17
N SER A 130 25.55 -21.56 -7.22
CA SER A 130 26.24 -20.44 -7.87
C SER A 130 26.93 -20.88 -9.15
N VAL A 131 27.32 -19.90 -9.99
CA VAL A 131 28.06 -20.18 -11.23
C VAL A 131 29.47 -20.65 -10.89
N GLY A 132 29.82 -21.88 -11.30
CA GLY A 132 31.19 -22.38 -11.23
C GLY A 132 32.08 -21.64 -12.22
N MET A 133 33.25 -21.19 -11.77
CA MET A 133 34.20 -20.39 -12.55
C MET A 133 35.46 -21.17 -12.91
N ALA A 134 35.98 -21.94 -11.96
CA ALA A 134 37.22 -22.70 -12.10
C ALA A 134 37.13 -24.04 -11.36
N MET A 135 37.84 -25.05 -11.85
CA MET A 135 37.91 -26.37 -11.23
C MET A 135 39.37 -26.81 -11.06
N CYS A 136 39.66 -27.50 -9.97
CA CYS A 136 40.91 -28.24 -9.84
C CYS A 136 40.64 -29.59 -9.20
N THR A 137 41.01 -30.68 -9.86
CA THR A 137 41.11 -31.98 -9.19
C THR A 137 42.47 -32.12 -8.52
N TYR A 138 42.54 -32.84 -7.40
CA TYR A 138 43.80 -33.08 -6.68
C TYR A 138 43.84 -34.50 -6.11
N ARG A 139 45.06 -35.03 -5.94
CA ARG A 139 45.30 -36.39 -5.43
C ARG A 139 45.74 -36.36 -3.97
N ASN A 140 45.37 -37.40 -3.23
CA ASN A 140 45.88 -37.61 -1.87
C ASN A 140 47.27 -38.24 -1.94
N LEU A 141 48.31 -37.49 -1.55
CA LEU A 141 49.69 -37.98 -1.52
C LEU A 141 49.98 -38.89 -0.31
N LEU A 142 49.18 -38.80 0.76
CA LEU A 142 49.40 -39.52 2.03
C LEU A 142 48.78 -40.93 2.04
N ALA A 143 47.83 -41.21 1.14
CA ALA A 143 47.20 -42.51 1.00
C ALA A 143 46.95 -42.79 -0.50
N PRO A 144 47.97 -43.26 -1.25
CA PRO A 144 47.85 -43.55 -2.69
C PRO A 144 46.83 -44.64 -2.99
N ASP A 145 46.52 -45.49 -2.00
CA ASP A 145 45.58 -46.59 -2.09
C ASP A 145 44.10 -46.16 -1.96
N TYR A 146 43.80 -44.88 -1.70
CA TYR A 146 42.43 -44.35 -1.66
C TYR A 146 42.21 -43.36 -2.80
N GLN A 147 41.69 -43.82 -3.94
CA GLN A 147 41.49 -43.00 -5.14
C GLN A 147 40.05 -42.48 -5.25
N SER A 148 39.61 -41.74 -4.23
CA SER A 148 38.38 -40.93 -4.33
C SER A 148 38.68 -39.66 -5.14
N ILE A 149 37.72 -39.25 -5.98
CA ILE A 149 37.87 -38.04 -6.80
C ILE A 149 37.69 -36.83 -5.88
N ARG A 150 38.76 -36.07 -5.64
CA ARG A 150 38.68 -34.82 -4.89
C ARG A 150 38.80 -33.63 -5.83
N LEU A 151 37.91 -32.68 -5.66
CA LEU A 151 37.80 -31.53 -6.54
C LEU A 151 37.52 -30.27 -5.75
N ILE A 152 38.08 -29.17 -6.24
CA ILE A 152 37.92 -27.83 -5.71
C ILE A 152 37.24 -27.02 -6.80
N ILE A 153 36.15 -26.34 -6.47
CA ILE A 153 35.41 -25.47 -7.38
C ILE A 153 35.40 -24.06 -6.80
N GLY A 154 35.83 -23.10 -7.61
CA GLY A 154 35.64 -21.68 -7.33
C GLY A 154 34.34 -21.21 -7.93
N THR A 155 33.49 -20.57 -7.13
CA THR A 155 32.22 -19.99 -7.60
C THR A 155 32.35 -18.49 -7.85
N ALA A 156 31.38 -17.94 -8.58
CA ALA A 156 31.27 -16.49 -8.80
C ALA A 156 30.95 -15.72 -7.51
N ASP A 157 30.27 -16.34 -6.54
CA ASP A 157 29.92 -15.74 -5.25
C ASP A 157 31.07 -15.78 -4.22
N GLU A 158 32.31 -15.79 -4.71
CA GLU A 158 33.51 -15.73 -3.88
C GLU A 158 33.56 -16.84 -2.82
N GLN A 159 33.10 -18.04 -3.20
CA GLN A 159 33.23 -19.25 -2.39
C GLN A 159 34.10 -20.29 -3.07
N LEU A 160 34.80 -21.05 -2.25
CA LEU A 160 35.59 -22.20 -2.63
C LEU A 160 34.95 -23.44 -2.03
N LEU A 161 34.45 -24.32 -2.90
CA LEU A 161 33.78 -25.56 -2.54
C LEU A 161 34.75 -26.73 -2.76
N ILE A 162 34.97 -27.53 -1.72
CA ILE A 162 35.84 -28.71 -1.79
C ILE A 162 34.97 -29.94 -1.65
N PHE A 163 34.91 -30.74 -2.72
CA PHE A 163 34.16 -31.99 -2.74
C PHE A 163 35.09 -33.19 -2.68
N ASN A 164 34.58 -34.25 -2.07
CA ASN A 164 35.09 -35.60 -2.12
C ASN A 164 34.00 -36.46 -2.77
N GLU A 165 34.20 -36.81 -4.04
CA GLU A 165 33.20 -37.36 -4.94
C GLU A 165 31.96 -36.46 -5.03
N ASP A 166 30.80 -36.96 -4.65
CA ASP A 166 29.52 -36.25 -4.64
C ASP A 166 29.28 -35.45 -3.33
N LYS A 167 30.14 -35.60 -2.32
CA LYS A 167 29.95 -34.98 -0.99
C LYS A 167 30.79 -33.73 -0.81
N LEU A 168 30.14 -32.65 -0.36
CA LEU A 168 30.83 -31.42 0.03
C LEU A 168 31.58 -31.67 1.35
N ALA A 169 32.92 -31.59 1.30
CA ALA A 169 33.80 -31.81 2.44
C ALA A 169 34.15 -30.50 3.17
N TRP A 170 34.28 -29.39 2.43
CA TRP A 170 34.61 -28.08 2.99
C TRP A 170 34.06 -26.95 2.13
N THR A 171 33.74 -25.84 2.77
CA THR A 171 33.42 -24.58 2.08
C THR A 171 34.15 -23.43 2.79
N CYS A 172 34.69 -22.49 2.02
CA CYS A 172 35.28 -21.28 2.58
C CYS A 172 35.03 -20.07 1.67
N SER A 173 34.87 -18.90 2.27
CA SER A 173 34.82 -17.65 1.54
C SER A 173 36.23 -17.23 1.14
N ILE A 174 36.35 -16.72 -0.08
CA ILE A 174 37.58 -16.16 -0.62
C ILE A 174 37.38 -14.66 -0.84
N SER A 175 38.46 -13.88 -0.76
CA SER A 175 38.36 -12.41 -0.90
C SER A 175 37.95 -11.91 -2.29
N LYS A 176 38.09 -12.77 -3.30
CA LYS A 176 37.80 -12.52 -4.73
C LYS A 176 37.50 -13.84 -5.43
N PRO A 177 36.69 -13.87 -6.51
CA PRO A 177 36.38 -15.09 -7.22
C PRO A 177 37.62 -15.66 -7.92
N ALA A 178 37.80 -16.97 -7.84
CA ALA A 178 38.92 -17.65 -8.48
C ALA A 178 38.62 -17.96 -9.96
N PHE A 179 39.43 -17.42 -10.87
CA PHE A 179 39.33 -17.68 -12.31
C PHE A 179 40.19 -18.87 -12.76
N ILE A 180 41.33 -19.10 -12.11
CA ILE A 180 42.14 -20.32 -12.28
C ILE A 180 42.42 -20.87 -10.89
N LEU A 181 42.27 -22.19 -10.74
CA LEU A 181 42.56 -22.92 -9.51
C LEU A 181 43.58 -24.03 -9.78
N LYS A 182 44.61 -24.09 -8.93
CA LYS A 182 45.56 -25.21 -8.88
C LYS A 182 45.96 -25.52 -7.45
N VAL A 183 46.23 -26.79 -7.19
CA VAL A 183 46.91 -27.23 -5.97
C VAL A 183 48.39 -27.39 -6.31
N CYS A 184 49.24 -26.61 -5.65
CA CYS A 184 50.67 -26.53 -5.95
C CYS A 184 51.51 -26.80 -4.71
N THR A 185 52.72 -27.34 -4.93
CA THR A 185 53.74 -27.49 -3.90
C THR A 185 54.89 -26.55 -4.23
N PHE A 186 55.15 -25.57 -3.36
CA PHE A 186 56.20 -24.57 -3.56
C PHE A 186 57.47 -24.92 -2.79
N THR A 187 57.32 -25.45 -1.57
CA THR A 187 58.43 -25.87 -0.70
C THR A 187 58.01 -27.09 0.12
N LYS A 188 58.94 -27.73 0.83
CA LYS A 188 58.63 -28.82 1.78
C LYS A 188 57.70 -28.42 2.93
N VAL A 189 57.60 -27.11 3.21
CA VAL A 189 56.69 -26.58 4.25
C VAL A 189 55.32 -26.25 3.64
N PHE A 190 55.32 -25.74 2.41
CA PHE A 190 54.14 -25.35 1.65
C PHE A 190 53.83 -26.40 0.59
N GLU A 191 53.42 -27.58 1.06
CA GLU A 191 52.91 -28.66 0.22
C GLU A 191 51.38 -28.55 0.08
N ASN A 192 50.85 -28.82 -1.11
CA ASN A 192 49.42 -28.87 -1.39
C ASN A 192 48.67 -27.56 -1.07
N VAL A 193 49.26 -26.42 -1.43
CA VAL A 193 48.65 -25.11 -1.20
C VAL A 193 47.72 -24.74 -2.35
N ILE A 194 46.55 -24.22 -2.01
CA ILE A 194 45.55 -23.78 -2.98
C ILE A 194 46.02 -22.46 -3.56
N THR A 195 46.30 -22.46 -4.86
CA THR A 195 46.76 -21.31 -5.62
C THR A 195 45.64 -20.86 -6.55
N MET A 196 45.23 -19.60 -6.40
CA MET A 196 44.09 -19.02 -7.09
C MET A 196 44.53 -17.76 -7.83
N LEU A 197 44.15 -17.65 -9.10
CA LEU A 197 44.32 -16.40 -9.87
C LEU A 197 42.95 -15.74 -10.02
N ALA A 198 42.84 -14.48 -9.59
CA ALA A 198 41.63 -13.69 -9.75
C ALA A 198 41.58 -13.03 -11.15
N PRO A 199 40.38 -12.65 -11.65
CA PRO A 199 40.21 -11.99 -12.96
C PRO A 199 40.99 -10.67 -13.12
N ASP A 200 41.31 -9.99 -12.01
CA ASP A 200 42.08 -8.74 -12.00
C ASP A 200 43.61 -8.96 -11.99
N GLY A 201 44.06 -10.21 -12.10
CA GLY A 201 45.47 -10.59 -12.13
C GLY A 201 46.11 -10.78 -10.76
N ARG A 202 45.36 -10.70 -9.66
CA ARG A 202 45.89 -10.99 -8.31
C ARG A 202 46.06 -12.49 -8.11
N LEU A 203 47.25 -12.89 -7.66
CA LEU A 203 47.55 -14.26 -7.25
C LEU A 203 47.36 -14.40 -5.73
N CYS A 204 46.48 -15.30 -5.33
CA CYS A 204 46.23 -15.63 -3.93
C CYS A 204 46.69 -17.06 -3.67
N VAL A 205 47.59 -17.23 -2.70
CA VAL A 205 48.09 -18.53 -2.24
C VAL A 205 47.61 -18.70 -0.81
N GLY A 206 46.78 -19.72 -0.56
CA GLY A 206 46.11 -19.89 0.73
C GLY A 206 45.99 -21.35 1.16
N TRP A 207 45.87 -21.55 2.47
CA TRP A 207 45.54 -22.82 3.10
C TRP A 207 44.20 -22.71 3.81
N LEU A 208 43.62 -23.86 4.19
CA LEU A 208 42.33 -23.91 4.86
C LEU A 208 42.51 -23.56 6.35
N GLY A 209 41.77 -22.55 6.82
CA GLY A 209 41.73 -22.20 8.23
C GLY A 209 40.99 -23.27 9.04
N THR A 210 41.69 -23.96 9.93
CA THR A 210 41.12 -25.01 10.80
C THR A 210 40.72 -24.51 12.19
N GLU A 211 41.08 -23.27 12.52
CA GLU A 211 40.76 -22.66 13.81
C GLU A 211 39.40 -21.95 13.74
N PRO A 212 38.40 -22.35 14.55
CA PRO A 212 37.17 -21.60 14.65
C PRO A 212 37.47 -20.24 15.29
N THR A 213 37.06 -19.14 14.65
CA THR A 213 37.08 -17.83 15.29
C THR A 213 36.08 -17.83 16.44
N ILE A 214 36.54 -18.08 17.65
CA ILE A 214 35.72 -17.96 18.87
C ILE A 214 35.34 -16.48 18.97
N TYR A 215 34.04 -16.20 18.90
CA TYR A 215 33.52 -14.84 19.06
C TYR A 215 33.84 -14.35 20.47
N LYS A 216 34.92 -13.59 20.63
CA LYS A 216 35.22 -12.85 21.85
C LYS A 216 34.63 -11.46 21.68
N VAL A 217 33.63 -11.14 22.50
CA VAL A 217 33.12 -9.78 22.62
C VAL A 217 34.32 -8.88 22.94
N PRO A 218 34.65 -7.89 22.10
CA PRO A 218 35.72 -6.95 22.42
C PRO A 218 35.37 -6.26 23.73
N ASP A 219 36.31 -6.18 24.67
CA ASP A 219 36.11 -5.39 25.89
C ASP A 219 35.72 -3.97 25.49
N THR A 220 34.47 -3.61 25.74
CA THR A 220 33.93 -2.31 25.43
C THR A 220 34.69 -1.28 26.26
N LYS A 221 35.36 -0.34 25.58
CA LYS A 221 35.95 0.83 26.25
C LYS A 221 34.89 1.42 27.18
N MET A 222 35.23 1.55 28.47
CA MET A 222 34.37 2.10 29.51
C MET A 222 33.80 3.44 29.03
N ASN A 223 32.50 3.47 28.75
CA ASN A 223 31.80 4.72 28.43
C ASN A 223 31.75 5.56 29.70
N ASP A 224 31.99 6.88 29.60
CA ASP A 224 32.03 7.79 30.73
C ASP A 224 30.66 7.83 31.45
N TYR A 225 30.61 7.25 32.67
CA TYR A 225 29.36 7.07 33.41
C TYR A 225 28.80 8.41 33.94
N ASN A 226 29.65 9.42 34.10
CA ASN A 226 29.27 10.70 34.67
C ASN A 226 28.35 11.49 33.74
N GLU A 227 28.69 11.59 32.45
CA GLU A 227 27.83 12.26 31.45
C GLU A 227 26.46 11.58 31.32
N LYS A 228 26.43 10.25 31.41
CA LYS A 228 25.18 9.49 31.38
C LYS A 228 24.31 9.75 32.62
N ILE A 229 24.91 9.89 33.80
CA ILE A 229 24.18 10.19 35.03
C ILE A 229 23.59 11.61 34.99
N GLU A 230 24.33 12.60 34.49
CA GLU A 230 23.82 13.96 34.34
C GLU A 230 22.67 14.03 33.32
N TYR A 231 22.82 13.36 32.17
CA TYR A 231 21.76 13.25 31.18
C TYR A 231 20.52 12.55 31.76
N TRP A 232 20.69 11.47 32.51
CA TRP A 232 19.60 10.76 33.20
C TRP A 232 18.86 11.66 34.19
N LYS A 233 19.58 12.42 35.03
CA LYS A 233 18.97 13.37 35.97
C LYS A 233 18.16 14.44 35.23
N SER A 234 18.67 14.94 34.10
CA SER A 234 17.96 15.94 33.29
C SER A 234 16.64 15.40 32.71
N LEU A 235 16.63 14.12 32.30
CA LEU A 235 15.43 13.45 31.80
C LEU A 235 14.43 13.17 32.92
N GLU A 236 14.89 12.71 34.09
CA GLU A 236 14.04 12.45 35.24
C GLU A 236 13.34 13.74 35.72
N LEU A 237 14.04 14.88 35.66
CA LEU A 237 13.49 16.19 35.98
C LEU A 237 12.38 16.58 34.99
N LYS A 238 12.60 16.43 33.68
CA LYS A 238 11.57 16.66 32.65
C LYS A 238 10.35 15.75 32.84
N ILE A 239 10.56 14.48 33.20
CA ILE A 239 9.48 13.53 33.46
C ILE A 239 8.68 13.95 34.71
N LYS A 240 9.34 14.34 35.80
CA LYS A 240 8.68 14.85 37.02
C LYS A 240 7.91 16.14 36.77
N GLU A 241 8.46 17.06 35.97
CA GLU A 241 7.75 18.27 35.53
C GLU A 241 6.54 17.97 34.66
N SER A 242 6.61 16.95 33.78
CA SER A 242 5.48 16.52 32.96
C SER A 242 4.41 15.73 33.73
N GLY A 243 4.80 15.06 34.82
CA GLY A 243 3.91 14.23 35.65
C GLY A 243 3.30 14.96 36.85
N GLY A 244 3.81 16.15 37.22
CA GLY A 244 3.40 16.89 38.40
C GLY A 244 2.80 18.26 38.08
N GLY A 245 1.48 18.34 37.84
CA GLY A 245 0.77 19.62 37.81
C GLY A 245 -0.52 19.66 37.00
N ILE A 246 -1.60 19.04 37.50
CA ILE A 246 -2.97 19.27 36.99
C ILE A 246 -3.64 20.49 37.64
N LEU A 247 -3.04 21.16 38.62
CA LEU A 247 -3.64 22.32 39.27
C LEU A 247 -2.59 23.42 39.46
N GLU A 248 -2.89 24.60 38.94
CA GLU A 248 -2.19 25.87 39.14
C GLU A 248 -0.88 26.09 38.38
N LYS A 249 -0.99 26.21 37.06
CA LYS A 249 -0.63 27.41 36.29
C LYS A 249 -0.86 27.09 34.83
N ASN A 250 -1.84 27.77 34.24
CA ASN A 250 -1.92 27.97 32.79
C ASN A 250 -0.67 28.75 32.33
N LYS A 251 0.51 28.13 32.36
CA LYS A 251 1.48 28.40 31.29
C LYS A 251 0.77 27.88 30.06
N LYS A 252 0.17 28.80 29.31
CA LYS A 252 -0.19 28.59 27.90
C LYS A 252 0.98 27.82 27.31
N ILE A 253 0.78 26.53 27.05
CA ILE A 253 1.59 25.83 26.05
C ILE A 253 1.56 26.79 24.87
N SER A 254 2.73 27.18 24.36
CA SER A 254 2.91 28.07 23.21
C SER A 254 2.31 27.40 21.98
N GLY A 255 0.98 27.28 21.98
CA GLY A 255 0.17 26.77 20.90
C GLY A 255 -0.02 27.88 19.89
N ILE A 256 -0.13 27.48 18.63
CA ILE A 256 -0.40 28.39 17.52
C ILE A 256 -1.70 29.14 17.84
N SER A 257 -1.65 30.48 17.95
CA SER A 257 -2.84 31.30 18.06
C SER A 257 -3.45 31.46 16.67
N ILE A 258 -4.72 31.13 16.51
CA ILE A 258 -5.43 31.27 15.23
C ILE A 258 -6.44 32.40 15.42
N ASP A 259 -6.44 33.42 14.57
CA ASP A 259 -7.43 34.49 14.55
C ASP A 259 -8.05 34.63 13.16
N PHE A 260 -9.28 35.13 13.12
CA PHE A 260 -10.06 35.24 11.89
C PHE A 260 -10.42 36.69 11.65
N LEU A 261 -10.04 37.20 10.48
CA LEU A 261 -10.44 38.50 9.98
C LEU A 261 -11.38 38.28 8.78
N VAL A 262 -12.61 38.74 8.93
CA VAL A 262 -13.65 38.57 7.91
C VAL A 262 -13.52 39.70 6.89
N GLY A 263 -13.23 39.34 5.64
CA GLY A 263 -13.14 40.29 4.53
C GLY A 263 -14.51 40.76 4.02
N ALA A 264 -14.49 41.69 3.06
CA ALA A 264 -15.70 42.17 2.40
C ALA A 264 -16.34 41.06 1.54
N LYS A 265 -17.67 41.06 1.48
CA LYS A 265 -18.45 40.10 0.68
C LYS A 265 -18.43 40.53 -0.78
N GLU A 266 -18.14 39.59 -1.66
CA GLU A 266 -18.17 39.81 -3.11
C GLU A 266 -19.33 39.05 -3.76
N LYS A 267 -19.95 39.68 -4.77
CA LYS A 267 -21.27 39.28 -5.27
C LYS A 267 -21.27 37.98 -6.08
N ARG A 268 -20.15 37.59 -6.70
CA ARG A 268 -20.08 36.41 -7.58
C ARG A 268 -18.69 35.78 -7.59
N THR A 269 -18.64 34.46 -7.49
CA THR A 269 -17.42 33.66 -7.72
C THR A 269 -17.34 33.16 -9.17
N ILE A 270 -16.13 32.95 -9.69
CA ILE A 270 -15.86 32.35 -11.01
C ILE A 270 -15.32 30.91 -10.84
N GLU A 271 -15.33 30.37 -9.62
CA GLU A 271 -14.75 29.06 -9.32
C GLU A 271 -15.60 27.93 -9.91
N HIS A 272 -14.95 26.94 -10.56
CA HIS A 272 -15.62 25.84 -11.26
C HIS A 272 -16.53 25.01 -10.34
N ASN A 273 -16.17 24.91 -9.06
CA ASN A 273 -16.90 24.11 -8.08
C ASN A 273 -18.02 24.89 -7.38
N ALA A 274 -18.20 26.18 -7.66
CA ALA A 274 -19.25 27.00 -7.10
C ALA A 274 -20.59 26.71 -7.78
N ALA A 275 -21.69 26.84 -7.04
CA ALA A 275 -23.00 26.85 -7.66
C ALA A 275 -23.24 28.20 -8.40
N ASN A 276 -24.26 28.23 -9.26
CA ASN A 276 -24.48 29.38 -10.16
C ASN A 276 -24.76 30.69 -9.40
N ASN A 277 -23.99 31.75 -9.71
CA ASN A 277 -24.13 33.12 -9.18
C ASN A 277 -24.10 33.23 -7.64
N VAL A 278 -23.29 32.40 -6.96
CA VAL A 278 -23.16 32.40 -5.50
C VAL A 278 -22.21 33.52 -5.02
N PRO A 279 -22.50 34.21 -3.89
CA PRO A 279 -21.56 35.12 -3.24
C PRO A 279 -20.39 34.37 -2.60
N PHE A 280 -19.24 35.03 -2.42
CA PHE A 280 -18.14 34.46 -1.63
C PHE A 280 -17.65 35.40 -0.56
N LEU A 281 -17.06 34.80 0.47
CA LEU A 281 -16.42 35.50 1.58
C LEU A 281 -14.95 35.10 1.66
N ASN A 282 -14.09 36.11 1.57
CA ASN A 282 -12.67 35.93 1.86
C ASN A 282 -12.45 36.01 3.37
N LEU A 283 -11.94 34.93 3.95
CA LEU A 283 -11.60 34.86 5.36
C LEU A 283 -10.08 34.84 5.48
N GLU A 284 -9.51 35.89 6.07
CA GLU A 284 -8.09 35.97 6.39
C GLU A 284 -7.85 35.30 7.75
N ILE A 285 -7.11 34.19 7.71
CA ILE A 285 -6.74 33.40 8.87
C ILE A 285 -5.33 33.83 9.29
N VAL A 286 -5.20 34.43 10.46
CA VAL A 286 -3.92 34.88 11.02
C VAL A 286 -3.43 33.86 12.04
N PHE A 287 -2.26 33.29 11.79
CA PHE A 287 -1.56 32.39 12.68
C PHE A 287 -0.48 33.17 13.44
N GLY A 288 -0.48 33.10 14.76
CA GLY A 288 0.53 33.70 15.63
C GLY A 288 1.21 32.66 16.52
N GLY A 289 2.34 33.03 17.12
CA GLY A 289 3.15 32.14 17.95
C GLY A 289 3.97 31.13 17.13
N LEU A 290 4.40 31.53 15.92
CA LEU A 290 5.15 30.68 14.97
C LEU A 290 6.67 30.83 15.09
N GLU A 291 7.22 30.88 16.31
CA GLU A 291 8.66 30.98 16.52
C GLU A 291 9.38 29.69 16.10
N ASN A 292 10.42 29.80 15.28
CA ASN A 292 11.21 28.67 14.73
C ASN A 292 10.39 27.62 13.94
N VAL A 293 9.24 28.02 13.40
CA VAL A 293 8.42 27.17 12.52
C VAL A 293 8.81 27.44 11.06
N THR A 294 9.24 26.43 10.32
CA THR A 294 9.56 26.55 8.88
C THR A 294 8.37 26.21 7.99
N LYS A 295 7.60 25.19 8.38
CA LYS A 295 6.42 24.70 7.64
C LYS A 295 5.23 24.53 8.56
N LEU A 296 4.12 25.16 8.19
CA LEU A 296 2.83 25.07 8.86
C LEU A 296 1.84 24.36 7.94
N HIS A 297 1.27 23.25 8.41
CA HIS A 297 0.25 22.50 7.70
C HIS A 297 -1.13 22.90 8.23
N VAL A 298 -1.96 23.45 7.36
CA VAL A 298 -3.30 23.94 7.68
C VAL A 298 -4.32 23.02 7.03
N ASN A 299 -5.17 22.40 7.84
CA ASN A 299 -6.29 21.59 7.41
C ASN A 299 -7.60 22.34 7.69
N ILE A 300 -8.42 22.47 6.65
CA ILE A 300 -9.70 23.18 6.69
C ILE A 300 -10.81 22.15 6.54
N LYS A 301 -11.58 21.95 7.61
CA LYS A 301 -12.82 21.18 7.58
C LYS A 301 -13.98 22.16 7.45
N SER A 302 -14.66 22.12 6.30
CA SER A 302 -15.82 22.95 5.97
C SER A 302 -16.72 22.20 5.00
N GLU A 303 -18.04 22.33 5.18
CA GLU A 303 -19.02 21.83 4.22
C GLU A 303 -19.18 22.75 3.01
N LEU A 304 -18.96 24.05 3.20
CA LEU A 304 -18.83 25.00 2.10
C LEU A 304 -17.60 24.69 1.25
N ALA A 305 -17.73 24.96 -0.04
CA ALA A 305 -16.65 24.78 -0.98
C ALA A 305 -15.57 25.85 -0.74
N THR A 306 -14.35 25.39 -0.88
CA THR A 306 -13.12 26.17 -0.82
C THR A 306 -12.12 25.51 -1.79
N PRO A 307 -11.27 26.27 -2.48
CA PRO A 307 -10.37 25.73 -3.49
C PRO A 307 -9.41 24.67 -2.92
N ASN A 308 -8.88 24.89 -1.70
CA ASN A 308 -7.91 23.99 -1.07
C ASN A 308 -8.30 23.70 0.38
N ARG A 309 -8.48 22.41 0.71
CA ARG A 309 -8.75 21.95 2.09
C ARG A 309 -7.50 21.66 2.91
N GLN A 310 -6.35 21.53 2.25
CA GLN A 310 -5.05 21.32 2.89
C GLN A 310 -4.05 22.28 2.25
N ILE A 311 -3.40 23.09 3.08
CA ILE A 311 -2.49 24.15 2.63
C ILE A 311 -1.22 24.07 3.47
N VAL A 312 -0.06 24.14 2.82
CA VAL A 312 1.24 24.20 3.50
C VAL A 312 1.81 25.60 3.33
N LEU A 313 2.01 26.29 4.44
CA LEU A 313 2.59 27.63 4.49
C LEU A 313 4.06 27.52 4.89
N ASN A 314 4.94 28.12 4.09
CA ASN A 314 6.32 28.33 4.48
C ASN A 314 6.39 29.61 5.30
N VAL A 315 6.73 29.49 6.58
CA VAL A 315 6.84 30.61 7.50
C VAL A 315 8.32 31.04 7.51
N PRO A 316 8.65 32.27 7.08
CA PRO A 316 10.02 32.77 7.13
C PRO A 316 10.49 32.86 8.59
N GLU A 317 11.74 32.48 8.87
CA GLU A 317 12.31 32.51 10.24
C GLU A 317 12.21 33.89 10.93
N SER A 318 12.10 34.97 10.15
CA SER A 318 11.97 36.34 10.64
C SER A 318 10.54 36.76 11.04
N LYS A 319 9.52 35.94 10.78
CA LYS A 319 8.11 36.29 11.04
C LYS A 319 7.50 35.35 12.10
N SER A 320 7.02 35.92 13.20
CA SER A 320 6.28 35.20 14.25
C SER A 320 4.79 35.02 13.94
N SER A 321 4.32 35.60 12.83
CA SER A 321 2.95 35.45 12.33
C SER A 321 2.89 35.23 10.82
N SER A 322 1.88 34.48 10.39
CA SER A 322 1.59 34.21 8.98
C SER A 322 0.09 34.36 8.78
N SER A 323 -0.35 34.98 7.68
CA SER A 323 -1.76 35.02 7.31
C SER A 323 -2.04 34.22 6.04
N LEU A 324 -3.28 33.76 5.91
CA LEU A 324 -3.77 32.99 4.77
C LEU A 324 -5.18 33.48 4.42
N LEU A 325 -5.36 33.93 3.18
CA LEU A 325 -6.67 34.30 2.66
C LEU A 325 -7.33 33.07 2.02
N VAL A 326 -8.50 32.68 2.51
CA VAL A 326 -9.26 31.54 1.96
C VAL A 326 -10.67 32.00 1.59
N PRO A 327 -11.10 31.84 0.31
CA PRO A 327 -12.47 32.08 -0.08
C PRO A 327 -13.37 30.89 0.31
N PHE A 328 -14.57 31.21 0.80
CA PHE A 328 -15.64 30.25 1.08
C PHE A 328 -16.90 30.62 0.30
N TYR A 329 -17.54 29.61 -0.30
CA TYR A 329 -18.75 29.76 -1.12
C TYR A 329 -19.56 28.45 -1.16
N VAL A 330 -20.83 28.54 -1.58
CA VAL A 330 -21.69 27.35 -1.77
C VAL A 330 -21.26 26.58 -3.01
N GLY A 331 -20.97 25.29 -2.85
CA GLY A 331 -20.56 24.40 -3.94
C GLY A 331 -21.74 23.83 -4.72
N ASN A 332 -21.49 23.31 -5.92
CA ASN A 332 -22.53 22.71 -6.78
C ASN A 332 -22.83 21.22 -6.43
N SER A 333 -21.86 20.50 -5.84
CA SER A 333 -21.96 19.04 -5.71
C SER A 333 -22.87 18.56 -4.56
N LYS A 334 -22.91 19.29 -3.44
CA LYS A 334 -23.62 18.87 -2.22
C LYS A 334 -24.12 20.09 -1.46
N MET A 335 -25.37 20.03 -1.01
CA MET A 335 -25.98 21.09 -0.21
C MET A 335 -25.29 21.20 1.17
N PRO A 336 -24.86 22.41 1.59
CA PRO A 336 -24.27 22.62 2.90
C PRO A 336 -25.36 22.51 4.00
N LYS A 337 -24.97 21.97 5.15
CA LYS A 337 -25.78 21.69 6.34
C LYS A 337 -25.24 22.41 7.57
N ASN A 338 -23.95 22.76 7.56
CA ASN A 338 -23.25 23.49 8.60
C ASN A 338 -22.37 24.62 8.02
N ALA A 339 -22.45 25.82 8.62
CA ALA A 339 -21.61 26.98 8.29
C ALA A 339 -20.37 27.10 9.17
N THR A 340 -20.16 26.15 10.09
CA THR A 340 -18.99 26.13 10.95
C THR A 340 -17.78 25.66 10.15
N ILE A 341 -16.76 26.50 10.02
CA ILE A 341 -15.45 26.10 9.56
C ILE A 341 -14.61 25.70 10.77
N GLN A 342 -13.88 24.60 10.66
CA GLN A 342 -12.88 24.19 11.64
C GLN A 342 -11.49 24.18 10.98
N ILE A 343 -10.57 24.96 11.53
CA ILE A 343 -9.19 25.07 11.05
C ILE A 343 -8.27 24.43 12.06
N ALA A 344 -7.49 23.46 11.61
CA ALA A 344 -6.44 22.81 12.38
C ALA A 344 -5.09 23.13 11.74
N ALA A 345 -4.20 23.74 12.50
CA ALA A 345 -2.84 24.09 12.09
C ALA A 345 -1.84 23.23 12.86
N HIS A 346 -0.95 22.56 12.15
CA HIS A 346 0.03 21.63 12.70
C HIS A 346 1.43 21.94 12.17
N CYS A 347 2.43 21.95 13.06
CA CYS A 347 3.83 22.02 12.67
C CYS A 347 4.54 20.70 13.00
N PHE A 348 5.05 20.00 11.98
CA PHE A 348 5.70 18.70 12.16
C PHE A 348 6.98 18.74 12.99
N HIS A 349 7.78 19.80 12.82
CA HIS A 349 9.09 19.86 13.47
C HIS A 349 8.99 20.23 14.95
N SER A 350 8.12 21.18 15.29
CA SER A 350 7.90 21.59 16.68
C SER A 350 6.81 20.78 17.41
N GLN A 351 6.07 19.92 16.70
CA GLN A 351 4.94 19.14 17.23
C GLN A 351 3.84 20.01 17.86
N ILE A 352 3.76 21.29 17.48
CA ILE A 352 2.76 22.23 17.98
C ILE A 352 1.53 22.16 17.08
N SER A 353 0.35 22.04 17.71
CA SER A 353 -0.94 22.05 17.02
C SER A 353 -1.86 23.10 17.63
N GLY A 354 -2.62 23.79 16.78
CA GLY A 354 -3.70 24.70 17.17
C GLY A 354 -4.96 24.37 16.39
N MET A 355 -6.12 24.49 17.03
CA MET A 355 -7.41 24.27 16.39
C MET A 355 -8.40 25.32 16.82
N LYS A 356 -9.12 25.91 15.86
CA LYS A 356 -10.15 26.91 16.13
C LYS A 356 -11.29 26.78 15.13
N SER A 357 -12.51 27.03 15.60
CA SER A 357 -13.72 26.99 14.80
C SER A 357 -14.31 28.39 14.63
N PHE A 358 -14.98 28.62 13.51
CA PHE A 358 -15.62 29.90 13.16
C PHE A 358 -16.93 29.65 12.42
N ASP A 359 -18.01 30.31 12.83
CA ASP A 359 -19.30 30.28 12.14
C ASP A 359 -19.34 31.35 11.04
N LEU A 360 -19.55 30.93 9.79
CA LEU A 360 -19.69 31.87 8.67
C LEU A 360 -21.02 32.63 8.71
N PRO A 361 -21.08 33.85 8.14
CA PRO A 361 -22.30 34.64 8.05
C PRO A 361 -23.43 33.90 7.32
N PHE A 362 -24.65 33.98 7.86
CA PHE A 362 -25.84 33.30 7.33
C PHE A 362 -26.17 33.71 5.87
N ASP A 363 -25.98 34.98 5.53
CA ASP A 363 -26.23 35.55 4.20
C ASP A 363 -25.21 35.15 3.13
N LEU A 364 -24.12 34.47 3.49
CA LEU A 364 -23.24 33.83 2.52
C LEU A 364 -23.90 32.60 1.88
N MET A 365 -24.76 31.92 2.63
CA MET A 365 -25.43 30.69 2.21
C MET A 365 -26.84 30.95 1.68
N PHE A 366 -27.58 31.86 2.31
CA PHE A 366 -29.00 32.05 2.07
C PHE A 366 -29.29 33.38 1.38
N GLY A 367 -30.24 33.35 0.43
CA GLY A 367 -30.91 34.52 -0.12
C GLY A 367 -32.36 34.61 0.33
N GLU A 368 -32.97 35.79 0.26
CA GLU A 368 -34.39 35.99 0.56
C GLU A 368 -35.28 35.34 -0.51
N THR A 369 -36.37 34.69 -0.10
CA THR A 369 -37.38 34.09 -0.99
C THR A 369 -38.79 34.25 -0.42
N THR A 370 -39.80 33.85 -1.21
CA THR A 370 -41.19 33.83 -0.77
C THR A 370 -41.42 32.79 0.31
N VAL A 371 -42.18 33.17 1.34
CA VAL A 371 -42.53 32.31 2.47
C VAL A 371 -43.42 31.15 2.01
N ASP A 372 -43.03 29.92 2.39
CA ASP A 372 -43.84 28.72 2.24
C ASP A 372 -44.59 28.39 3.53
N ARG A 373 -45.91 28.20 3.43
CA ARG A 373 -46.80 27.92 4.57
C ARG A 373 -47.08 26.44 4.79
N ASN A 374 -46.81 25.59 3.78
CA ASN A 374 -47.26 24.21 3.73
C ASN A 374 -46.11 23.19 3.64
N SER A 375 -44.96 23.47 4.25
CA SER A 375 -43.81 22.58 4.14
C SER A 375 -43.93 21.29 4.96
N LYS A 376 -43.24 20.22 4.54
CA LYS A 376 -43.26 18.89 5.20
C LYS A 376 -42.75 18.89 6.64
N TYR A 377 -41.60 19.50 6.93
CA TYR A 377 -40.96 19.45 8.25
C TYR A 377 -41.17 20.77 9.01
N LYS A 378 -41.60 20.68 10.28
CA LYS A 378 -41.94 21.86 11.09
C LYS A 378 -41.41 21.74 12.50
N ILE A 379 -40.86 22.84 13.03
CA ILE A 379 -40.44 22.94 14.42
C ILE A 379 -40.93 24.27 15.01
N THR A 380 -41.24 24.27 16.30
CA THR A 380 -41.68 25.47 17.03
C THR A 380 -40.75 25.69 18.21
N ILE A 381 -40.24 26.90 18.32
CA ILE A 381 -39.36 27.37 19.37
C ILE A 381 -40.16 28.37 20.22
N ASP A 382 -40.30 28.06 21.50
CA ASP A 382 -41.00 28.85 22.49
C ASP A 382 -40.01 29.75 23.23
N THR A 383 -40.36 31.02 23.43
CA THR A 383 -39.52 31.99 24.16
C THR A 383 -40.31 32.60 25.32
N ASP A 384 -39.66 32.82 26.46
CA ASP A 384 -40.24 33.52 27.62
C ASP A 384 -40.31 35.06 27.43
N ALA A 385 -39.50 35.60 26.52
CA ALA A 385 -39.52 37.00 26.12
C ALA A 385 -40.56 37.33 25.04
N SER A 386 -40.87 38.62 24.88
CA SER A 386 -41.71 39.11 23.77
C SER A 386 -41.03 38.82 22.42
N VAL A 387 -41.78 38.29 21.46
CA VAL A 387 -41.27 37.98 20.12
C VAL A 387 -40.71 39.22 19.45
N ILE A 388 -39.44 39.14 19.08
CA ILE A 388 -38.72 40.10 18.26
C ILE A 388 -39.15 39.91 16.79
N PRO A 389 -39.54 40.99 16.08
CA PRO A 389 -39.86 40.95 14.67
C PRO A 389 -38.74 40.32 13.82
N VAL A 390 -39.11 39.51 12.83
CA VAL A 390 -38.16 38.73 12.03
C VAL A 390 -37.25 39.63 11.18
N ASN A 391 -37.77 40.76 10.71
CA ASN A 391 -37.00 41.77 9.98
C ASN A 391 -35.91 42.46 10.85
N GLN A 392 -36.08 42.52 12.16
CA GLN A 392 -35.05 43.02 13.08
C GLN A 392 -34.00 41.95 13.36
N LEU A 393 -34.41 40.68 13.44
CA LEU A 393 -33.48 39.56 13.60
C LEU A 393 -32.61 39.39 12.35
N PHE A 394 -33.18 39.53 11.15
CA PHE A 394 -32.54 39.31 9.87
C PHE A 394 -32.39 40.60 9.06
N SER A 395 -31.83 41.64 9.69
CA SER A 395 -31.71 42.98 9.12
C SER A 395 -30.91 43.07 7.82
N GLU A 396 -30.06 42.08 7.54
CA GLU A 396 -29.29 42.00 6.30
C GLU A 396 -30.12 41.57 5.08
N PHE A 397 -31.30 41.02 5.31
CA PHE A 397 -32.29 40.72 4.27
C PHE A 397 -33.35 41.84 4.32
N SER A 398 -33.54 42.56 3.23
CA SER A 398 -34.37 43.77 3.16
C SER A 398 -35.88 43.45 3.16
N SER A 399 -36.33 42.69 4.14
CA SER A 399 -37.70 42.18 4.22
C SER A 399 -38.64 43.20 4.84
N GLU A 400 -39.73 43.52 4.13
CA GLU A 400 -40.77 44.43 4.62
C GLU A 400 -41.71 43.78 5.66
N ASN A 401 -41.74 42.44 5.71
CA ASN A 401 -42.66 41.70 6.57
C ASN A 401 -42.08 41.44 7.96
N THR A 402 -42.76 41.94 9.00
CA THR A 402 -42.31 41.79 10.40
C THR A 402 -42.59 40.40 10.99
N GLN A 403 -43.52 39.63 10.39
CA GLN A 403 -44.03 38.38 10.97
C GLN A 403 -43.50 37.12 10.29
N ALA A 404 -42.97 37.20 9.06
CA ALA A 404 -42.51 36.03 8.34
C ALA A 404 -41.41 36.37 7.33
N ILE A 405 -40.44 35.48 7.20
CA ILE A 405 -39.37 35.58 6.19
C ILE A 405 -39.12 34.20 5.58
N GLY A 406 -38.78 34.16 4.30
CA GLY A 406 -38.37 32.96 3.58
C GLY A 406 -36.90 33.07 3.17
N PHE A 407 -36.17 31.97 3.28
CA PHE A 407 -34.79 31.83 2.83
C PHE A 407 -34.64 30.68 1.84
N HIS A 408 -33.78 30.84 0.83
CA HIS A 408 -33.37 29.80 -0.10
C HIS A 408 -31.84 29.69 -0.09
N ILE A 409 -31.28 28.49 -0.27
CA ILE A 409 -29.83 28.34 -0.43
C ILE A 409 -29.43 28.80 -1.84
N HIS A 410 -28.37 29.61 -1.92
CA HIS A 410 -27.83 30.06 -3.21
C HIS A 410 -27.38 28.88 -4.09
N GLY A 411 -27.85 28.88 -5.34
CA GLY A 411 -27.44 27.91 -6.36
C GLY A 411 -28.17 26.56 -6.34
N TYR A 412 -29.13 26.37 -5.42
CA TYR A 412 -29.99 25.18 -5.35
C TYR A 412 -31.46 25.54 -5.68
N GLU A 413 -32.21 24.58 -6.24
CA GLU A 413 -33.62 24.78 -6.65
C GLU A 413 -34.57 24.98 -5.46
N SER A 414 -35.79 25.44 -5.78
CA SER A 414 -36.89 25.83 -4.88
C SER A 414 -37.30 24.83 -3.79
N SER A 415 -36.82 23.58 -3.82
CA SER A 415 -37.02 22.58 -2.76
C SER A 415 -36.13 22.81 -1.53
N SER A 416 -35.17 23.73 -1.60
CA SER A 416 -34.21 24.06 -0.52
C SER A 416 -34.59 25.34 0.23
N ASN A 417 -35.89 25.54 0.46
CA ASN A 417 -36.42 26.74 1.11
C ASN A 417 -36.68 26.49 2.61
N VAL A 418 -36.44 27.51 3.42
CA VAL A 418 -36.78 27.55 4.85
C VAL A 418 -37.60 28.80 5.13
N SER A 419 -38.70 28.63 5.83
CA SER A 419 -39.59 29.74 6.23
C SER A 419 -39.64 29.86 7.74
N ILE A 420 -39.47 31.08 8.24
CA ILE A 420 -39.55 31.40 9.67
C ILE A 420 -40.77 32.31 9.89
N PHE A 421 -41.60 31.95 10.85
CA PHE A 421 -42.79 32.69 11.27
C PHE A 421 -42.66 33.11 12.72
N ALA A 422 -42.82 34.39 12.99
CA ALA A 422 -42.96 34.96 14.32
C ALA A 422 -44.45 35.00 14.70
N ALA A 423 -44.79 34.43 15.86
CA ALA A 423 -46.15 34.44 16.40
C ALA A 423 -46.21 35.30 17.66
N ASN A 424 -46.47 36.60 17.47
CA ASN A 424 -46.47 37.59 18.55
C ASN A 424 -47.47 37.30 19.69
N LYS A 425 -48.60 36.65 19.40
CA LYS A 425 -49.63 36.34 20.42
C LYS A 425 -49.25 35.19 21.35
N SER A 426 -48.39 34.28 20.89
CA SER A 426 -48.01 33.07 21.64
C SER A 426 -46.58 33.09 22.13
N ASN A 427 -45.80 34.13 21.78
CA ASN A 427 -44.36 34.21 21.99
C ASN A 427 -43.58 33.00 21.42
N ARG A 428 -43.85 32.65 20.15
CA ARG A 428 -43.27 31.47 19.50
C ARG A 428 -42.71 31.81 18.13
N TYR A 429 -41.64 31.13 17.74
CA TYR A 429 -41.12 31.10 16.39
C TYR A 429 -41.37 29.72 15.78
N ARG A 430 -41.93 29.68 14.57
CA ARG A 430 -42.16 28.44 13.84
C ARG A 430 -41.25 28.42 12.61
N ILE A 431 -40.46 27.37 12.47
CA ILE A 431 -39.58 27.14 11.33
C ILE A 431 -40.15 25.99 10.51
N GLN A 432 -40.23 26.15 9.20
CA GLN A 432 -40.76 25.16 8.27
C GLN A 432 -39.83 25.00 7.06
N SER A 433 -39.64 23.77 6.60
CA SER A 433 -38.87 23.46 5.40
C SER A 433 -39.31 22.14 4.76
N GLU A 434 -39.10 22.01 3.45
CA GLU A 434 -39.21 20.73 2.74
C GLU A 434 -38.04 19.79 3.05
N ASN A 435 -36.90 20.32 3.52
CA ASN A 435 -35.72 19.54 3.87
C ASN A 435 -35.41 19.63 5.36
N ALA A 436 -35.39 18.47 6.03
CA ALA A 436 -35.08 18.35 7.46
C ALA A 436 -33.70 18.91 7.84
N SER A 437 -32.71 18.82 6.95
CA SER A 437 -31.34 19.28 7.23
C SER A 437 -31.28 20.79 7.50
N LEU A 438 -32.19 21.56 6.89
CA LEU A 438 -32.19 23.03 6.98
C LEU A 438 -32.82 23.56 8.26
N LEU A 439 -33.64 22.73 8.94
CA LEU A 439 -34.26 23.11 10.21
C LEU A 439 -33.24 23.39 11.29
N GLN A 440 -32.19 22.56 11.38
CA GLN A 440 -31.09 22.76 12.33
C GLN A 440 -30.43 24.13 12.13
N PHE A 441 -30.14 24.47 10.87
CA PHE A 441 -29.42 25.67 10.53
C PHE A 441 -30.18 26.93 10.91
N ALA A 442 -31.45 27.01 10.49
CA ALA A 442 -32.31 28.13 10.81
C ALA A 442 -32.61 28.24 12.31
N ALA A 443 -32.75 27.10 13.01
CA ALA A 443 -32.96 27.09 14.46
C ALA A 443 -31.74 27.59 15.23
N LYS A 444 -30.52 27.11 14.90
CA LYS A 444 -29.26 27.56 15.52
C LYS A 444 -29.07 29.06 15.32
N GLU A 445 -29.27 29.57 14.10
CA GLU A 445 -29.08 30.99 13.81
C GLU A 445 -30.12 31.87 14.51
N LEU A 446 -31.39 31.48 14.49
CA LEU A 446 -32.47 32.21 15.16
C LEU A 446 -32.21 32.34 16.66
N VAL A 447 -31.84 31.24 17.32
CA VAL A 447 -31.52 31.25 18.76
C VAL A 447 -30.30 32.10 19.07
N ASN A 448 -29.21 31.96 18.28
CA ASN A 448 -28.00 32.77 18.44
C ASN A 448 -28.27 34.28 18.33
N ARG A 449 -29.20 34.69 17.46
CA ARG A 449 -29.58 36.10 17.29
C ARG A 449 -30.45 36.61 18.43
N ILE A 450 -31.40 35.79 18.90
CA ILE A 450 -32.23 36.12 20.06
C ILE A 450 -31.35 36.32 21.30
N ASP A 451 -30.40 35.42 21.56
CA ASP A 451 -29.51 35.48 22.73
C ASP A 451 -28.56 36.70 22.70
N LYS A 452 -28.17 37.15 21.50
CA LYS A 452 -27.40 38.40 21.33
C LYS A 452 -28.19 39.65 21.70
N ILE A 453 -29.48 39.69 21.41
CA ILE A 453 -30.35 40.85 21.65
C ILE A 453 -30.88 40.86 23.09
N VAL A 454 -31.33 39.70 23.57
CA VAL A 454 -31.89 39.53 24.90
C VAL A 454 -31.04 38.51 25.65
N LYS A 455 -30.29 38.97 26.65
CA LYS A 455 -29.45 38.10 27.48
C LYS A 455 -30.32 37.29 28.45
N ASN A 456 -30.04 35.99 28.58
CA ASN A 456 -30.70 35.05 29.52
C ASN A 456 -32.17 34.69 29.19
N VAL A 457 -32.53 34.55 27.91
CA VAL A 457 -33.86 34.06 27.48
C VAL A 457 -33.98 32.56 27.76
N GLN A 458 -35.10 32.12 28.35
CA GLN A 458 -35.44 30.70 28.35
C GLN A 458 -36.10 30.30 27.04
N ILE A 459 -35.44 29.40 26.33
CA ILE A 459 -35.88 28.88 25.04
C ILE A 459 -36.30 27.43 25.25
N GLY A 460 -37.54 27.11 24.88
CA GLY A 460 -38.09 25.76 24.93
C GLY A 460 -38.42 25.25 23.54
N SER A 461 -38.17 23.97 23.26
CA SER A 461 -38.62 23.33 22.02
C SER A 461 -38.82 21.83 22.23
N THR A 462 -39.69 21.23 21.42
CA THR A 462 -39.89 19.78 21.40
C THR A 462 -38.99 19.13 20.36
N VAL A 463 -38.24 18.10 20.75
CA VAL A 463 -37.39 17.32 19.84
C VAL A 463 -38.28 16.56 18.85
N PRO A 464 -38.06 16.69 17.52
CA PRO A 464 -38.89 16.04 16.51
C PRO A 464 -38.50 14.56 16.31
N PHE A 465 -38.79 13.71 17.30
CA PHE A 465 -38.47 12.27 17.26
C PHE A 465 -39.11 11.53 16.07
N GLU A 466 -40.30 11.97 15.63
CA GLU A 466 -40.99 11.36 14.48
C GLU A 466 -40.17 11.49 13.19
N TYR A 467 -39.54 12.64 12.96
CA TYR A 467 -38.70 12.86 11.78
C TYR A 467 -37.41 12.03 11.84
N ILE A 468 -36.85 11.86 13.04
CA ILE A 468 -35.69 11.00 13.27
C ILE A 468 -36.06 9.54 12.98
N SER A 469 -37.17 9.03 13.55
CA SER A 469 -37.62 7.64 13.35
C SER A 469 -37.78 7.30 11.88
N LYS A 470 -38.48 8.17 11.13
CA LYS A 470 -38.71 7.96 9.70
C LYS A 470 -37.41 7.89 8.88
N ASN A 471 -36.45 8.77 9.14
CA ASN A 471 -35.16 8.73 8.43
C ASN A 471 -34.31 7.53 8.84
N VAL A 472 -34.42 7.05 10.10
CA VAL A 472 -33.75 5.83 10.54
C VAL A 472 -34.33 4.60 9.85
N GLU A 473 -35.66 4.51 9.73
CA GLU A 473 -36.36 3.44 9.00
C GLU A 473 -35.89 3.38 7.54
N GLU A 474 -35.89 4.52 6.85
CA GLU A 474 -35.42 4.62 5.47
C GLU A 474 -33.94 4.20 5.33
N LEU A 475 -33.07 4.62 6.26
CA LEU A 475 -31.68 4.20 6.25
C LEU A 475 -31.53 2.68 6.43
N GLN A 476 -32.30 2.07 7.34
CA GLN A 476 -32.26 0.63 7.57
C GLN A 476 -32.73 -0.17 6.34
N GLU A 477 -33.77 0.30 5.67
CA GLU A 477 -34.25 -0.29 4.41
C GLU A 477 -33.17 -0.23 3.33
N ARG A 478 -32.57 0.96 3.12
CA ARG A 478 -31.47 1.15 2.14
C ARG A 478 -30.24 0.29 2.44
N MET A 479 -29.87 0.17 3.72
CA MET A 479 -28.79 -0.72 4.15
C MET A 479 -29.10 -2.20 3.92
N SER A 480 -30.37 -2.59 3.99
CA SER A 480 -30.82 -3.95 3.67
C SER A 480 -30.76 -4.22 2.17
N ILE A 481 -31.17 -3.25 1.34
CA ILE A 481 -31.01 -3.29 -0.12
C ILE A 481 -29.52 -3.40 -0.48
N LYS A 482 -28.65 -2.59 0.14
CA LYS A 482 -27.20 -2.62 -0.08
C LYS A 482 -26.62 -4.03 0.15
N LYS A 483 -27.04 -4.71 1.22
CA LYS A 483 -26.60 -6.09 1.50
C LYS A 483 -27.07 -7.07 0.42
N LYS A 484 -28.28 -6.91 -0.13
CA LYS A 484 -28.79 -7.74 -1.23
C LYS A 484 -28.00 -7.48 -2.52
N GLU A 485 -27.77 -6.22 -2.87
CA GLU A 485 -26.97 -5.82 -4.04
C GLU A 485 -25.52 -6.32 -3.96
N GLN A 486 -24.88 -6.23 -2.79
CA GLN A 486 -23.54 -6.78 -2.57
C GLN A 486 -23.48 -8.29 -2.81
N LYS A 487 -24.46 -9.06 -2.34
CA LYS A 487 -24.53 -10.50 -2.62
C LYS A 487 -24.69 -10.79 -4.11
N ILE A 488 -25.50 -10.00 -4.82
CA ILE A 488 -25.66 -10.13 -6.28
C ILE A 488 -24.32 -9.88 -6.98
N ILE A 489 -23.63 -8.79 -6.63
CA ILE A 489 -22.31 -8.45 -7.17
C ILE A 489 -21.30 -9.56 -6.88
N ASP A 490 -21.27 -10.13 -5.67
CA ASP A 490 -20.39 -11.24 -5.33
C ASP A 490 -20.63 -12.47 -6.22
N CYS A 491 -21.90 -12.81 -6.50
CA CYS A 491 -22.24 -13.89 -7.42
C CYS A 491 -21.79 -13.58 -8.85
N ARG A 492 -22.03 -12.36 -9.35
CA ARG A 492 -21.64 -11.93 -10.70
C ARG A 492 -20.13 -11.86 -10.88
N MET A 493 -19.39 -11.40 -9.88
CA MET A 493 -17.93 -11.40 -9.90
C MET A 493 -17.36 -12.83 -9.99
N LYS A 494 -17.97 -13.79 -9.27
CA LYS A 494 -17.58 -15.21 -9.38
C LYS A 494 -17.86 -15.77 -10.75
N GLU A 495 -19.01 -15.43 -11.34
CA GLU A 495 -19.39 -15.82 -12.69
C GLU A 495 -18.38 -15.31 -13.73
N VAL A 496 -18.11 -13.99 -13.74
CA VAL A 496 -17.15 -13.37 -14.65
C VAL A 496 -15.75 -13.99 -14.47
N ARG A 497 -15.30 -14.17 -13.24
CA ARG A 497 -13.99 -14.81 -12.97
C ARG A 497 -13.94 -16.26 -13.48
N ALA A 498 -15.03 -17.02 -13.36
CA ALA A 498 -15.09 -18.38 -13.90
C ALA A 498 -14.98 -18.38 -15.43
N ILE A 499 -15.65 -17.43 -16.09
CA ILE A 499 -15.58 -17.26 -17.56
C ILE A 499 -14.15 -16.87 -17.99
N GLU A 500 -13.50 -15.94 -17.28
CA GLU A 500 -12.10 -15.56 -17.54
C GLU A 500 -11.14 -16.75 -17.40
N LEU A 501 -11.32 -17.58 -16.36
CA LEU A 501 -10.52 -18.79 -16.17
C LEU A 501 -10.71 -19.79 -17.31
N LEU A 502 -11.94 -19.99 -17.77
CA LEU A 502 -12.24 -20.84 -18.93
C LEU A 502 -11.54 -20.32 -20.20
N SER A 503 -11.58 -19.00 -20.43
CA SER A 503 -10.86 -18.35 -21.55
C SER A 503 -9.36 -18.58 -21.48
N LEU A 504 -8.75 -18.48 -20.29
CA LEU A 504 -7.32 -18.71 -20.09
C LEU A 504 -6.92 -20.17 -20.35
N ASP A 505 -7.72 -21.14 -19.90
CA ASP A 505 -7.46 -22.55 -20.15
C ASP A 505 -7.58 -22.90 -21.65
N MET A 506 -8.50 -22.27 -22.37
CA MET A 506 -8.58 -22.39 -23.84
C MET A 506 -7.36 -21.80 -24.53
N ALA A 507 -6.90 -20.63 -24.10
CA ALA A 507 -5.68 -20.02 -24.64
C ALA A 507 -4.44 -20.89 -24.39
N LYS A 508 -4.35 -21.52 -23.21
CA LYS A 508 -3.24 -22.43 -22.86
C LYS A 508 -3.27 -23.75 -23.64
N SER A 509 -4.46 -24.30 -23.89
CA SER A 509 -4.64 -25.56 -24.61
C SER A 509 -4.61 -25.41 -26.14
N GLY A 510 -4.75 -24.18 -26.65
CA GLY A 510 -4.80 -23.90 -28.09
C GLY A 510 -6.10 -24.35 -28.77
N ASN A 511 -7.14 -24.67 -28.00
CA ASN A 511 -8.43 -25.13 -28.51
C ASN A 511 -9.45 -23.98 -28.52
N PHE A 512 -9.77 -23.46 -29.71
CA PHE A 512 -10.58 -22.24 -29.89
C PHE A 512 -12.02 -22.49 -30.36
N THR A 513 -12.53 -23.73 -30.26
CA THR A 513 -13.81 -24.12 -30.88
C THR A 513 -15.04 -23.40 -30.34
N SER A 514 -15.00 -22.89 -29.10
CA SER A 514 -16.13 -22.18 -28.46
C SER A 514 -15.82 -20.73 -28.07
N LEU A 515 -14.78 -20.11 -28.65
CA LEU A 515 -14.33 -18.76 -28.27
C LEU A 515 -15.44 -17.71 -28.42
N ALA A 516 -16.16 -17.72 -29.53
CA ALA A 516 -17.23 -16.74 -29.78
C ALA A 516 -18.39 -16.83 -28.77
N GLN A 517 -18.70 -18.04 -28.29
CA GLN A 517 -19.77 -18.24 -27.30
C GLN A 517 -19.35 -17.75 -25.92
N ILE A 518 -18.09 -17.98 -25.56
CA ILE A 518 -17.50 -17.50 -24.30
C ILE A 518 -17.37 -15.98 -24.31
N ASP A 519 -16.99 -15.40 -25.45
CA ASP A 519 -16.89 -13.95 -25.61
C ASP A 519 -18.27 -13.28 -25.44
N MET A 520 -19.32 -13.81 -26.09
CA MET A 520 -20.70 -13.33 -25.89
C MET A 520 -21.18 -13.49 -24.43
N LEU A 521 -20.83 -14.60 -23.78
CA LEU A 521 -21.17 -14.83 -22.37
C LEU A 521 -20.45 -13.84 -21.46
N PHE A 522 -19.15 -13.62 -21.69
CA PHE A 522 -18.34 -12.65 -20.95
C PHE A 522 -18.93 -11.24 -21.09
N ASP A 523 -19.21 -10.81 -22.31
CA ASP A 523 -19.79 -9.49 -22.60
C ASP A 523 -21.11 -9.27 -21.86
N LYS A 524 -21.98 -10.28 -21.85
CA LYS A 524 -23.26 -10.22 -21.14
C LYS A 524 -23.05 -10.15 -19.62
N SER A 525 -22.31 -11.09 -19.04
CA SER A 525 -22.10 -11.17 -17.58
C SER A 525 -21.33 -9.96 -17.05
N TYR A 526 -20.42 -9.40 -17.85
CA TYR A 526 -19.68 -8.19 -17.52
C TYR A 526 -20.58 -6.94 -17.52
N ARG A 527 -21.47 -6.78 -18.51
CA ARG A 527 -22.47 -5.68 -18.51
C ARG A 527 -23.42 -5.77 -17.32
N GLU A 528 -23.93 -6.96 -17.01
CA GLU A 528 -24.79 -7.19 -15.85
C GLU A 528 -24.07 -6.87 -14.52
N LEU A 529 -22.76 -7.16 -14.43
CA LEU A 529 -21.93 -6.76 -13.29
C LEU A 529 -21.81 -5.24 -13.19
N LEU A 530 -21.54 -4.53 -14.30
CA LEU A 530 -21.45 -3.07 -14.32
C LEU A 530 -22.77 -2.42 -13.91
N ASP A 531 -23.90 -2.88 -14.44
CA ASP A 531 -25.22 -2.38 -14.06
C ASP A 531 -25.50 -2.57 -12.56
N SER A 532 -25.09 -3.71 -12.01
CA SER A 532 -25.20 -3.98 -10.57
C SER A 532 -24.32 -3.04 -9.73
N MET A 533 -23.10 -2.74 -10.20
CA MET A 533 -22.19 -1.80 -9.55
C MET A 533 -22.72 -0.35 -9.60
N GLU A 534 -23.33 0.06 -10.72
CA GLU A 534 -23.97 1.38 -10.82
C GLU A 534 -25.16 1.52 -9.87
N ASN A 535 -25.98 0.47 -9.74
CA ASN A 535 -27.09 0.47 -8.79
C ASN A 535 -26.62 0.56 -7.33
N LEU A 536 -25.57 -0.19 -6.98
CA LEU A 536 -24.94 -0.08 -5.66
C LEU A 536 -24.41 1.33 -5.40
N ALA A 537 -23.76 1.95 -6.39
CA ALA A 537 -23.22 3.31 -6.26
C ALA A 537 -24.34 4.36 -6.07
N LYS A 538 -25.47 4.21 -6.77
CA LYS A 538 -26.66 5.06 -6.56
C LYS A 538 -27.23 4.89 -5.16
N ASN A 539 -27.36 3.64 -4.70
CA ASN A 539 -27.86 3.34 -3.35
C ASN A 539 -26.91 3.88 -2.26
N ASP A 540 -25.59 3.75 -2.45
CA ASP A 540 -24.58 4.34 -1.57
C ASP A 540 -24.69 5.87 -1.50
N GLY A 541 -24.95 6.53 -2.63
CA GLY A 541 -25.28 7.96 -2.67
C GLY A 541 -26.48 8.31 -1.79
N CYS A 542 -27.59 7.59 -1.94
CA CYS A 542 -28.80 7.79 -1.12
C CYS A 542 -28.56 7.50 0.37
N ILE A 543 -27.76 6.48 0.71
CA ILE A 543 -27.40 6.17 2.10
C ILE A 543 -26.61 7.32 2.71
N GLU A 544 -25.64 7.87 1.99
CA GLU A 544 -24.86 9.01 2.46
C GLU A 544 -25.73 10.27 2.62
N GLU A 545 -26.67 10.53 1.72
CA GLU A 545 -27.64 11.61 1.87
C GLU A 545 -28.51 11.45 3.14
N ASN A 546 -29.05 10.25 3.37
CA ASN A 546 -29.86 9.92 4.55
C ASN A 546 -29.06 10.01 5.86
N LYS A 547 -27.83 9.49 5.90
CA LYS A 547 -26.92 9.64 7.05
C LYS A 547 -26.67 11.11 7.38
N ASN A 548 -26.42 11.93 6.36
CA ASN A 548 -26.14 13.35 6.58
C ASN A 548 -27.42 14.11 7.02
N CYS A 549 -28.60 13.73 6.53
CA CYS A 549 -29.88 14.24 7.04
C CYS A 549 -30.08 13.89 8.52
N LEU A 550 -29.82 12.64 8.90
CA LEU A 550 -29.87 12.18 10.29
C LEU A 550 -28.85 12.90 11.18
N ALA A 551 -27.63 13.14 10.71
CA ALA A 551 -26.63 13.90 11.46
C ALA A 551 -27.12 15.33 11.77
N SER A 552 -27.79 15.98 10.81
CA SER A 552 -28.38 17.31 10.99
C SER A 552 -29.54 17.29 11.99
N LEU A 553 -30.42 16.27 11.91
CA LEU A 553 -31.51 16.08 12.87
C LEU A 553 -31.02 15.75 14.28
N PHE A 554 -29.94 14.97 14.40
CA PHE A 554 -29.28 14.67 15.66
C PHE A 554 -28.63 15.92 16.27
N GLN A 555 -28.00 16.77 15.46
CA GLN A 555 -27.50 18.04 15.94
C GLN A 555 -28.64 18.97 16.38
N LEU A 556 -29.76 19.00 15.64
CA LEU A 556 -30.96 19.74 16.03
C LEU A 556 -31.53 19.24 17.37
N ALA A 557 -31.62 17.92 17.55
CA ALA A 557 -32.03 17.31 18.81
C ALA A 557 -31.08 17.70 19.95
N SER A 558 -29.76 17.65 19.72
CA SER A 558 -28.74 18.08 20.68
C SER A 558 -28.93 19.53 21.11
N ASP A 559 -29.13 20.44 20.15
CA ASP A 559 -29.29 21.86 20.41
C ASP A 559 -30.60 22.15 21.16
N ILE A 560 -31.71 21.50 20.79
CA ILE A 560 -32.98 21.58 21.53
C ILE A 560 -32.85 21.07 22.96
N SER A 561 -32.21 19.92 23.17
CA SER A 561 -32.03 19.36 24.51
C SER A 561 -31.15 20.28 25.37
N LYS A 562 -30.12 20.92 24.80
CA LYS A 562 -29.35 21.97 25.49
C LYS A 562 -30.23 23.15 25.88
N TYR A 563 -31.13 23.61 25.01
CA TYR A 563 -32.08 24.69 25.35
C TYR A 563 -33.00 24.28 26.51
N ASN A 564 -33.42 23.02 26.54
CA ASN A 564 -34.19 22.44 27.65
C ASN A 564 -33.33 22.08 28.90
N LYS A 565 -32.03 22.43 28.92
CA LYS A 565 -31.05 22.12 29.99
C LYS A 565 -30.84 20.62 30.24
N CYS A 566 -31.05 19.79 29.22
CA CYS A 566 -30.73 18.37 29.20
C CYS A 566 -29.42 18.13 28.43
N ASP A 567 -28.41 17.57 29.09
CA ASP A 567 -27.19 17.12 28.42
C ASP A 567 -27.44 15.82 27.66
N THR A 568 -27.19 15.82 26.35
CA THR A 568 -27.33 14.64 25.49
C THR A 568 -26.01 14.23 24.87
N ILE A 569 -25.88 12.93 24.56
CA ILE A 569 -24.73 12.35 23.85
C ILE A 569 -24.92 12.45 22.32
N ILE A 570 -26.14 12.75 21.87
CA ILE A 570 -26.47 12.92 20.45
C ILE A 570 -25.76 14.17 19.93
N ASN A 571 -25.02 14.04 18.83
CA ASN A 571 -24.46 15.16 18.07
C ASN A 571 -24.32 14.80 16.59
N GLU A 572 -23.95 15.78 15.76
CA GLU A 572 -23.65 15.59 14.34
C GLU A 572 -22.63 14.46 14.10
N ASN A 573 -21.65 14.32 14.99
CA ASN A 573 -20.57 13.35 14.87
C ASN A 573 -20.96 11.92 15.28
N PHE A 574 -22.23 11.68 15.63
CA PHE A 574 -22.71 10.35 16.02
C PHE A 574 -22.67 9.34 14.86
N PHE A 575 -22.56 9.81 13.61
CA PHE A 575 -22.37 8.97 12.43
C PHE A 575 -21.01 9.13 11.75
N THR A 576 -20.24 10.14 12.10
CA THR A 576 -19.00 10.46 11.40
C THR A 576 -17.83 9.64 11.93
N PHE A 577 -16.95 9.18 11.03
CA PHE A 577 -15.68 8.52 11.36
C PHE A 577 -15.83 7.22 12.16
N THR A 578 -16.83 6.40 11.85
CA THR A 578 -17.02 5.10 12.50
C THR A 578 -17.45 4.02 11.51
N ASP A 579 -17.01 2.79 11.78
CA ASP A 579 -17.49 1.56 11.13
C ASP A 579 -18.58 0.86 11.97
N GLN A 580 -18.89 1.39 13.15
CA GLN A 580 -19.91 0.82 14.03
C GLN A 580 -21.31 1.07 13.49
N ASN A 581 -22.19 0.08 13.62
CA ASN A 581 -23.59 0.23 13.26
C ASN A 581 -24.27 1.27 14.17
N LEU A 582 -25.21 2.02 13.59
CA LEU A 582 -26.04 2.98 14.31
C LEU A 582 -26.71 2.35 15.55
N ARG A 583 -27.21 1.12 15.39
CA ARG A 583 -27.89 0.39 16.48
C ARG A 583 -26.96 0.18 17.67
N ASP A 584 -25.73 -0.28 17.43
CA ASP A 584 -24.77 -0.59 18.50
C ASP A 584 -24.33 0.67 19.25
N ARG A 585 -24.26 1.81 18.55
CA ARG A 585 -23.99 3.10 19.18
C ARG A 585 -25.19 3.61 19.99
N LEU A 586 -26.41 3.44 19.47
CA LEU A 586 -27.64 3.84 20.17
C LEU A 586 -27.86 3.00 21.43
N THR A 587 -27.64 1.68 21.38
CA THR A 587 -27.74 0.79 22.54
C THR A 587 -26.70 1.15 23.60
N TRP A 588 -25.46 1.42 23.19
CA TRP A 588 -24.43 1.91 24.11
C TRP A 588 -24.83 3.25 24.75
N ALA A 589 -25.29 4.21 23.95
CA ALA A 589 -25.67 5.52 24.44
C ALA A 589 -26.89 5.46 25.39
N ALA A 590 -27.85 4.57 25.12
CA ALA A 590 -29.00 4.30 25.98
C ALA A 590 -28.63 3.68 27.33
N GLY A 591 -27.50 2.97 27.41
CA GLY A 591 -26.94 2.41 28.65
C GLY A 591 -26.27 3.42 29.58
N THR A 592 -26.09 4.68 29.15
CA THR A 592 -25.48 5.74 29.97
C THR A 592 -26.53 6.55 30.75
N ASP A 593 -26.13 7.18 31.86
CA ASP A 593 -27.01 8.03 32.69
C ASP A 593 -27.61 9.23 31.91
N ARG A 594 -26.99 9.61 30.79
CA ARG A 594 -27.40 10.71 29.90
C ARG A 594 -28.23 10.22 28.69
N GLY A 595 -28.67 8.96 28.70
CA GLY A 595 -29.27 8.25 27.56
C GLY A 595 -30.80 8.12 27.58
N ASN A 596 -31.54 8.81 28.44
CA ASN A 596 -33.00 8.59 28.54
C ASN A 596 -33.77 8.96 27.25
N GLU A 597 -33.34 9.99 26.53
CA GLU A 597 -33.88 10.33 25.19
C GLU A 597 -33.46 9.29 24.13
N MET A 598 -32.31 8.63 24.32
CA MET A 598 -31.80 7.56 23.45
C MET A 598 -32.57 6.26 23.60
N LYS A 599 -33.05 5.93 24.81
CA LYS A 599 -33.93 4.76 25.04
C LYS A 599 -35.22 4.86 24.22
N LEU A 600 -35.70 6.07 23.95
CA LEU A 600 -36.89 6.29 23.11
C LEU A 600 -36.57 6.01 21.63
N ILE A 601 -35.43 6.50 21.14
CA ILE A 601 -34.93 6.25 19.78
C ILE A 601 -34.59 4.76 19.58
N GLU A 602 -34.01 4.10 20.60
CA GLU A 602 -33.70 2.68 20.63
C GLU A 602 -34.98 1.82 20.53
N LYS A 603 -36.00 2.10 21.35
CA LYS A 603 -37.30 1.41 21.27
C LYS A 603 -38.01 1.60 19.93
N LEU A 604 -37.86 2.76 19.30
CA LEU A 604 -38.37 3.02 17.95
C LEU A 604 -37.61 2.18 16.89
N CYS A 605 -36.30 1.99 17.07
CA CYS A 605 -35.51 1.07 16.24
C CYS A 605 -35.88 -0.41 16.47
N GLU A 606 -36.36 -0.79 17.65
CA GLU A 606 -36.82 -2.16 17.92
C GLU A 606 -38.13 -2.49 17.22
N HIS A 607 -39.15 -1.62 17.31
CA HIS A 607 -40.47 -1.84 16.69
C HIS A 607 -40.43 -1.94 15.16
N THR A 608 -39.48 -1.26 14.53
CA THR A 608 -39.29 -1.25 13.07
C THR A 608 -38.61 -2.53 12.59
N THR A 609 -37.66 -3.08 13.36
CA THR A 609 -37.08 -4.40 13.07
C THR A 609 -38.08 -5.55 13.18
N THR A 610 -39.04 -5.51 14.10
CA THR A 610 -40.10 -6.52 14.20
C THR A 610 -41.07 -6.46 13.02
N LYS A 611 -41.38 -5.25 12.53
CA LYS A 611 -42.22 -5.05 11.34
C LYS A 611 -41.54 -5.57 10.07
N ASN A 612 -40.26 -5.22 9.87
CA ASN A 612 -39.45 -5.70 8.75
C ASN A 612 -39.22 -7.22 8.80
N ARG A 613 -39.16 -7.83 9.99
CA ARG A 613 -39.05 -9.29 10.15
C ARG A 613 -40.33 -10.01 9.72
N HIS A 614 -41.50 -9.44 9.99
CA HIS A 614 -42.78 -9.97 9.54
C HIS A 614 -43.00 -9.78 8.02
N GLU A 615 -42.54 -8.68 7.44
CA GLU A 615 -42.60 -8.47 5.98
C GLU A 615 -41.60 -9.36 5.22
N MET A 616 -40.38 -9.55 5.74
CA MET A 616 -39.40 -10.49 5.18
C MET A 616 -39.89 -11.94 5.22
N GLN A 617 -40.56 -12.37 6.30
CA GLN A 617 -41.15 -13.71 6.38
C GLN A 617 -42.27 -13.92 5.36
N LYS A 618 -43.11 -12.91 5.10
CA LYS A 618 -44.16 -13.00 4.06
C LYS A 618 -43.59 -13.11 2.65
N ILE A 619 -42.48 -12.44 2.37
CA ILE A 619 -41.82 -12.50 1.06
C ILE A 619 -41.06 -13.82 0.87
N GLU A 620 -40.51 -14.42 1.94
CA GLU A 620 -39.96 -15.79 1.89
C GLU A 620 -41.07 -16.83 1.67
N GLU A 621 -42.22 -16.70 2.34
CA GLU A 621 -43.40 -17.57 2.13
C GLU A 621 -44.02 -17.43 0.73
N GLU A 622 -43.99 -16.24 0.10
CA GLU A 622 -44.46 -16.04 -1.27
C GLU A 622 -43.50 -16.63 -2.32
N ASN A 623 -42.18 -16.65 -2.07
CA ASN A 623 -41.20 -17.26 -2.98
C ASN A 623 -41.16 -18.80 -2.85
N GLU A 624 -41.44 -19.36 -1.68
CA GLU A 624 -41.58 -20.82 -1.51
C GLU A 624 -42.89 -21.38 -2.11
N GLY A 625 -43.84 -20.51 -2.46
CA GLY A 625 -45.09 -20.88 -3.15
C GLY A 625 -44.99 -20.96 -4.68
N GLU A 626 -43.87 -20.51 -5.29
CA GLU A 626 -43.64 -20.49 -6.74
C GLU A 626 -42.51 -21.44 -7.22
N GLU A 627 -41.94 -22.29 -6.35
CA GLU A 627 -41.05 -23.40 -6.76
C GLU A 627 -41.82 -24.68 -7.16
#